data_AF-A0A166M8J0-F1
#
_entry.id   AF-A0A166M8J0-F1
#
_cell.length_a   1.000
_cell.length_b   1.000
_cell.length_c   1.000
_cell.angle_alpha   90.00
_cell.angle_beta   90.00
_cell.angle_gamma   90.00
#
_symmetry.space_group_name_H-M   'P 1'
#
loop_
_entity.id
_entity.type
_entity.pdbx_description
1 polymer ?
#
loop_
_entity_poly.entity_id
_entity_poly.type
_entity_poly.pdbx_seq_one_letter_code
_entity_poly.pdbx_strand_id
1 'polypeptide(L)'
;MLNRQLHPLQVNPRTNEPFLRLPSPFERIIITPPRDADTTAVVEILNDPRVNQWLQGPPYPFLQEHADSRVAQQIAVSSAAFQELKDADAKNPGGPLVFAERCPVTCIREVQPDGSDVYIGDCRMHRCQFDNLAVDGREEERARKIEANNAKPLGDPSIVWSIGNYLAPSHHRQGIMGAVCNAVMHSWAVPRMNAKIMETYAYTENRGSLRVFEKNGFELVETLDEWREVKGVKRGLYTLRWRQEAEVA
;
A
#
# COMPACT_ATOMS: atom_id res chain seq x y z
N MET A 1 14.15 24.41 7.06
CA MET A 1 12.67 24.45 7.14
C MET A 1 12.15 23.05 6.85
N LEU A 2 11.16 22.58 7.59
CA LEU A 2 10.50 21.30 7.32
C LEU A 2 9.82 21.42 5.94
N ASN A 3 10.11 20.52 5.00
CA ASN A 3 9.48 20.55 3.67
C ASN A 3 7.95 20.38 3.84
N ARG A 4 7.19 21.45 3.54
CA ARG A 4 5.73 21.48 3.72
C ARG A 4 5.03 20.44 2.84
N GLN A 5 5.62 20.12 1.68
CA GLN A 5 5.09 19.10 0.77
C GLN A 5 5.07 17.69 1.37
N LEU A 6 5.77 17.45 2.48
CA LEU A 6 5.70 16.16 3.20
C LEU A 6 4.46 16.02 4.07
N HIS A 7 3.72 17.09 4.35
CA HIS A 7 2.53 17.01 5.20
C HIS A 7 1.53 15.94 4.68
N PRO A 8 0.98 15.08 5.56
CA PRO A 8 1.09 15.09 7.03
C PRO A 8 2.22 14.21 7.61
N LEU A 9 3.16 13.75 6.79
CA LEU A 9 4.29 12.95 7.27
C LEU A 9 5.16 13.77 8.23
N GLN A 10 5.57 13.13 9.30
CA GLN A 10 6.58 13.63 10.22
C GLN A 10 7.97 13.36 9.64
N VAL A 11 8.99 14.08 10.09
CA VAL A 11 10.39 13.83 9.68
C VAL A 11 11.17 13.39 10.90
N ASN A 12 11.83 12.24 10.82
CA ASN A 12 12.68 11.76 11.89
C ASN A 12 13.92 12.66 12.00
N PRO A 13 14.18 13.33 13.14
CA PRO A 13 15.29 14.28 13.25
C PRO A 13 16.67 13.61 13.18
N ARG A 14 16.76 12.29 13.42
CA ARG A 14 18.03 11.54 13.35
C ARG A 14 18.32 11.03 11.94
N THR A 15 17.32 10.47 11.26
CA THR A 15 17.50 9.85 9.94
C THR A 15 17.11 10.76 8.78
N ASN A 16 16.41 11.87 9.07
CA ASN A 16 15.78 12.76 8.09
C ASN A 16 14.75 12.06 7.17
N GLU A 17 14.31 10.86 7.54
CA GLU A 17 13.30 10.10 6.81
C GLU A 17 11.90 10.63 7.13
N PRO A 18 11.01 10.76 6.13
CA PRO A 18 9.60 10.98 6.38
C PRO A 18 8.98 9.73 7.02
N PHE A 19 8.00 9.88 7.90
CA PHE A 19 7.26 8.75 8.44
C PHE A 19 5.83 9.13 8.83
N LEU A 20 4.94 8.15 8.84
CA LEU A 20 3.60 8.26 9.42
C LEU A 20 3.55 7.44 10.71
N ARG A 21 3.11 8.04 11.82
CA ARG A 21 2.90 7.32 13.08
C ARG A 21 1.42 7.01 13.24
N LEU A 22 1.09 5.78 13.63
CA LEU A 22 -0.29 5.43 13.92
C LEU A 22 -0.76 6.09 15.23
N PRO A 23 -2.06 6.42 15.34
CA PRO A 23 -2.63 6.91 16.59
C PRO A 23 -2.74 5.79 17.64
N SER A 24 -3.14 6.16 18.85
CA SER A 24 -3.45 5.22 19.93
C SER A 24 -4.42 4.12 19.48
N PRO A 25 -4.22 2.84 19.87
CA PRO A 25 -3.18 2.31 20.77
C PRO A 25 -1.90 1.80 20.06
N PHE A 26 -1.64 2.24 18.83
CA PHE A 26 -0.56 1.73 17.98
C PHE A 26 0.59 2.73 17.81
N GLU A 27 0.86 3.57 18.80
CA GLU A 27 1.85 4.67 18.69
C GLU A 27 3.27 4.18 18.41
N ARG A 28 3.56 2.90 18.71
CA ARG A 28 4.84 2.24 18.39
C ARG A 28 4.93 1.81 16.93
N ILE A 29 3.84 1.80 16.17
CA ILE A 29 3.84 1.46 14.76
C ILE A 29 4.03 2.72 13.92
N ILE A 30 5.03 2.69 13.05
CA ILE A 30 5.32 3.74 12.08
C ILE A 30 5.36 3.16 10.67
N ILE A 31 5.14 4.02 9.67
CA ILE A 31 5.28 3.69 8.25
C ILE A 31 6.38 4.57 7.70
N THR A 32 7.42 3.99 7.11
CA THR A 32 8.63 4.68 6.66
C THR A 32 8.96 4.34 5.19
N PRO A 33 10.00 4.96 4.61
CA PRO A 33 10.59 4.47 3.38
C PRO A 33 11.18 3.06 3.57
N PRO A 34 11.31 2.30 2.47
CA PRO A 34 12.10 1.08 2.43
C PRO A 34 13.58 1.35 2.66
N ARG A 35 14.30 0.38 3.22
CA ARG A 35 15.74 0.41 3.48
C ARG A 35 16.39 -0.86 2.95
N ASP A 36 17.66 -0.79 2.55
CA ASP A 36 18.40 -1.98 2.07
C ASP A 36 18.43 -3.11 3.12
N ALA A 37 18.49 -2.75 4.39
CA ALA A 37 18.48 -3.70 5.51
C ALA A 37 17.15 -4.48 5.66
N ASP A 38 16.09 -4.12 4.93
CA ASP A 38 14.79 -4.80 5.03
C ASP A 38 14.79 -6.17 4.33
N THR A 39 15.75 -6.43 3.43
CA THR A 39 15.73 -7.61 2.56
C THR A 39 15.63 -8.92 3.35
N THR A 40 16.39 -9.08 4.44
CA THR A 40 16.33 -10.27 5.29
C THR A 40 14.93 -10.50 5.87
N ALA A 41 14.33 -9.47 6.48
CA ALA A 41 12.99 -9.58 7.06
C ALA A 41 11.93 -9.83 5.98
N VAL A 42 12.09 -9.22 4.80
CA VAL A 42 11.21 -9.45 3.64
C VAL A 42 11.29 -10.91 3.17
N VAL A 43 12.49 -11.51 3.11
CA VAL A 43 12.67 -12.94 2.79
C VAL A 43 11.94 -13.82 3.79
N GLU A 44 12.16 -13.59 5.09
CA GLU A 44 11.55 -14.39 6.16
C GLU A 44 10.02 -14.32 6.11
N ILE A 45 9.46 -13.11 6.05
CA ILE A 45 8.01 -12.90 6.06
C ILE A 45 7.35 -13.47 4.81
N LEU A 46 7.96 -13.29 3.62
CA LEU A 46 7.36 -13.73 2.35
C LEU A 46 7.55 -15.22 2.06
N ASN A 47 8.38 -15.93 2.83
CA ASN A 47 8.40 -17.40 2.84
C ASN A 47 7.46 -18.01 3.88
N ASP A 48 7.02 -17.26 4.89
CA ASP A 48 6.12 -17.81 5.90
C ASP A 48 4.77 -18.22 5.28
N PRO A 49 4.31 -19.48 5.46
CA PRO A 49 3.06 -19.98 4.87
C PRO A 49 1.84 -19.19 5.31
N ARG A 50 1.85 -18.56 6.50
CA ARG A 50 0.75 -17.73 7.01
C ARG A 50 0.61 -16.41 6.25
N VAL A 51 1.61 -16.03 5.46
CA VAL A 51 1.61 -14.82 4.62
C VAL A 51 1.59 -15.19 3.14
N ASN A 52 2.54 -16.01 2.69
CA ASN A 52 2.79 -16.20 1.26
C ASN A 52 1.62 -16.83 0.51
N GLN A 53 0.82 -17.67 1.18
CA GLN A 53 -0.34 -18.34 0.59
C GLN A 53 -1.42 -17.35 0.13
N TRP A 54 -1.41 -16.13 0.71
CA TRP A 54 -2.37 -15.07 0.46
C TRP A 54 -1.90 -14.05 -0.58
N LEU A 55 -0.72 -14.25 -1.16
CA LEU A 55 -0.10 -13.31 -2.09
C LEU A 55 -0.07 -13.92 -3.49
N GLN A 56 -0.55 -13.14 -4.47
CA GLN A 56 -0.43 -13.46 -5.90
C GLN A 56 1.05 -13.55 -6.32
N GLY A 57 1.78 -12.48 -6.07
CA GLY A 57 3.24 -12.42 -6.13
C GLY A 57 3.74 -12.04 -4.74
N PRO A 58 4.91 -12.54 -4.31
CA PRO A 58 6.06 -12.92 -5.13
C PRO A 58 6.16 -14.44 -5.43
N PRO A 59 7.16 -14.88 -6.25
CA PRO A 59 7.48 -16.30 -6.42
C PRO A 59 7.68 -17.04 -5.09
N TYR A 60 7.46 -18.35 -5.12
CA TYR A 60 7.67 -19.25 -3.99
C TYR A 60 8.52 -20.45 -4.43
N PRO A 61 9.66 -20.75 -3.76
CA PRO A 61 10.23 -20.02 -2.63
C PRO A 61 10.70 -18.60 -2.99
N PHE A 62 10.66 -17.69 -2.02
CA PHE A 62 11.07 -16.31 -2.19
C PHE A 62 12.55 -16.14 -1.81
N LEU A 63 13.43 -16.14 -2.81
CA LEU A 63 14.88 -16.06 -2.64
C LEU A 63 15.38 -14.66 -2.28
N GLN A 64 16.60 -14.58 -1.74
CA GLN A 64 17.28 -13.33 -1.41
C GLN A 64 17.39 -12.39 -2.61
N GLU A 65 17.74 -12.91 -3.80
CA GLU A 65 17.83 -12.12 -5.04
C GLU A 65 16.49 -11.45 -5.42
N HIS A 66 15.35 -12.09 -5.09
CA HIS A 66 14.04 -11.49 -5.30
C HIS A 66 13.78 -10.35 -4.30
N ALA A 67 14.26 -10.50 -3.06
CA ALA A 67 14.17 -9.45 -2.04
C ALA A 67 15.04 -8.25 -2.41
N ASP A 68 16.27 -8.49 -2.82
CA ASP A 68 17.22 -7.45 -3.23
C ASP A 68 16.66 -6.64 -4.39
N SER A 69 16.18 -7.32 -5.44
CA SER A 69 15.55 -6.66 -6.59
C SER A 69 14.31 -5.85 -6.20
N ARG A 70 13.42 -6.45 -5.39
CA ARG A 70 12.18 -5.80 -4.94
C ARG A 70 12.46 -4.58 -4.06
N VAL A 71 13.33 -4.70 -3.07
CA VAL A 71 13.65 -3.62 -2.14
C VAL A 71 14.36 -2.48 -2.87
N ALA A 72 15.31 -2.78 -3.77
CA ALA A 72 15.94 -1.76 -4.61
C ALA A 72 14.91 -0.99 -5.45
N GLN A 73 13.94 -1.68 -6.05
CA GLN A 73 12.85 -1.03 -6.79
C GLN A 73 11.99 -0.15 -5.87
N GLN A 74 11.65 -0.63 -4.67
CA GLN A 74 10.86 0.15 -3.71
C GLN A 74 11.63 1.39 -3.24
N ILE A 75 12.93 1.30 -2.99
CA ILE A 75 13.79 2.43 -2.63
C ILE A 75 13.84 3.46 -3.76
N ALA A 76 14.04 3.03 -5.01
CA ALA A 76 14.05 3.93 -6.15
C ALA A 76 12.72 4.68 -6.29
N VAL A 77 11.60 3.97 -6.17
CA VAL A 77 10.25 4.55 -6.23
C VAL A 77 10.00 5.53 -5.08
N SER A 78 10.36 5.15 -3.86
CA SER A 78 10.18 5.97 -2.65
C SER A 78 11.04 7.23 -2.71
N SER A 79 12.29 7.10 -3.16
CA SER A 79 13.24 8.21 -3.26
C SER A 79 12.81 9.21 -4.34
N ALA A 80 12.30 8.72 -5.48
CA ALA A 80 11.74 9.57 -6.52
C ALA A 80 10.53 10.37 -6.01
N ALA A 81 9.58 9.70 -5.34
CA ALA A 81 8.41 10.38 -4.76
C ALA A 81 8.83 11.44 -3.72
N PHE A 82 9.83 11.14 -2.90
CA PHE A 82 10.37 12.11 -1.93
C PHE A 82 11.07 13.30 -2.60
N GLN A 83 11.81 13.05 -3.68
CA GLN A 83 12.50 14.10 -4.45
C GLN A 83 11.50 15.01 -5.18
N GLU A 84 10.45 14.45 -5.79
CA GLU A 84 9.38 15.23 -6.43
C GLU A 84 8.73 16.23 -5.45
N LEU A 85 8.49 15.80 -4.20
CA LEU A 85 7.95 16.67 -3.16
C LEU A 85 8.95 17.74 -2.72
N LYS A 86 10.25 17.44 -2.67
CA LYS A 86 11.30 18.44 -2.42
C LYS A 86 11.40 19.46 -3.54
N ASP A 87 11.35 19.02 -4.78
CA ASP A 87 11.41 19.89 -5.95
C ASP A 87 10.17 20.79 -6.03
N ALA A 88 9.00 20.28 -5.68
CA ALA A 88 7.77 21.07 -5.60
C ALA A 88 7.86 22.17 -4.53
N ASP A 89 8.40 21.86 -3.35
CA ASP A 89 8.62 22.84 -2.28
C ASP A 89 9.67 23.89 -2.68
N ALA A 90 10.76 23.47 -3.34
CA ALA A 90 11.79 24.38 -3.83
C ALA A 90 11.28 25.32 -4.93
N LYS A 91 10.42 24.83 -5.83
CA LYS A 91 9.81 25.62 -6.91
C LYS A 91 8.78 26.63 -6.40
N ASN A 92 8.01 26.27 -5.38
CA ASN A 92 7.00 27.15 -4.78
C ASN A 92 7.00 27.03 -3.25
N PRO A 93 7.99 27.64 -2.56
CA PRO A 93 8.11 27.55 -1.12
C PRO A 93 6.86 28.06 -0.41
N GLY A 94 6.26 27.22 0.44
CA GLY A 94 5.02 27.57 1.15
C GLY A 94 3.76 27.59 0.30
N GLY A 95 3.84 27.21 -0.98
CA GLY A 95 2.70 27.03 -1.88
C GLY A 95 1.73 25.92 -1.44
N PRO A 96 0.63 25.73 -2.19
CA PRO A 96 -0.31 24.65 -1.93
C PRO A 96 0.36 23.28 -2.04
N LEU A 97 -0.20 22.29 -1.34
CA LEU A 97 0.26 20.91 -1.44
C LEU A 97 -0.02 20.38 -2.84
N VAL A 98 1.00 19.81 -3.49
CA VAL A 98 0.81 19.15 -4.78
C VAL A 98 0.25 17.74 -4.59
N PHE A 99 -0.48 17.25 -5.59
CA PHE A 99 -0.80 15.83 -5.63
C PHE A 99 0.48 15.01 -5.88
N ALA A 100 0.51 13.80 -5.34
CA ALA A 100 1.60 12.85 -5.43
C ALA A 100 1.08 11.57 -6.10
N GLU A 101 1.82 11.03 -7.05
CA GLU A 101 1.47 9.78 -7.73
C GLU A 101 1.61 8.58 -6.78
N ARG A 102 2.44 8.71 -5.74
CA ARG A 102 2.81 7.62 -4.83
C ARG A 102 2.98 8.11 -3.39
N CYS A 103 2.92 7.17 -2.45
CA CYS A 103 3.31 7.43 -1.06
C CYS A 103 4.83 7.21 -0.91
N PRO A 104 5.59 8.17 -0.34
CA PRO A 104 7.02 8.00 -0.10
C PRO A 104 7.30 7.10 1.12
N VAL A 105 6.27 6.54 1.76
CA VAL A 105 6.40 5.60 2.87
C VAL A 105 5.43 4.44 2.68
N THR A 106 5.92 3.20 2.79
CA THR A 106 5.10 1.98 2.64
C THR A 106 5.46 0.91 3.66
N CYS A 107 6.68 0.93 4.20
CA CYS A 107 7.19 -0.10 5.07
C CYS A 107 6.68 0.11 6.50
N ILE A 108 6.00 -0.89 7.02
CA ILE A 108 5.43 -0.91 8.36
C ILE A 108 6.54 -1.35 9.32
N ARG A 109 6.76 -0.59 10.37
CA ARG A 109 7.77 -0.87 11.39
C ARG A 109 7.22 -0.73 12.79
N GLU A 110 7.76 -1.51 13.72
CA GLU A 110 7.52 -1.35 15.15
C GLU A 110 8.76 -0.76 15.82
N VAL A 111 8.57 0.38 16.49
CA VAL A 111 9.58 1.04 17.32
C VAL A 111 9.76 0.28 18.63
N GLN A 112 11.00 -0.07 18.94
CA GLN A 112 11.41 -0.78 20.14
C GLN A 112 11.66 0.19 21.31
N PRO A 113 11.70 -0.29 22.57
CA PRO A 113 11.91 0.57 23.74
C PRO A 113 13.24 1.35 23.72
N ASP A 114 14.26 0.83 23.05
CA ASP A 114 15.56 1.49 22.86
C ASP A 114 15.56 2.55 21.74
N GLY A 115 14.44 2.70 21.03
CA GLY A 115 14.27 3.63 19.92
C GLY A 115 14.71 3.10 18.56
N SER A 116 15.21 1.87 18.47
CA SER A 116 15.37 1.17 17.20
C SER A 116 14.00 0.81 16.60
N ASP A 117 13.97 0.37 15.34
CA ASP A 117 12.75 -0.09 14.69
C ASP A 117 12.98 -1.40 13.95
N VAL A 118 11.92 -2.20 13.81
CA VAL A 118 11.95 -3.50 13.14
C VAL A 118 10.94 -3.49 12.00
N TYR A 119 11.34 -3.95 10.82
CA TYR A 119 10.46 -4.15 9.68
C TYR A 119 9.45 -5.27 9.97
N ILE A 120 8.16 -4.98 9.83
CA ILE A 120 7.08 -5.93 10.10
C ILE A 120 6.08 -6.07 8.96
N GLY A 121 6.24 -5.37 7.84
CA GLY A 121 5.33 -5.51 6.70
C GLY A 121 5.37 -4.35 5.72
N ASP A 122 4.43 -4.36 4.79
CA ASP A 122 4.30 -3.35 3.74
C ASP A 122 2.82 -3.02 3.52
N CYS A 123 2.52 -1.76 3.24
CA CYS A 123 1.22 -1.29 2.81
C CYS A 123 1.38 -0.23 1.73
N ARG A 124 0.99 -0.55 0.51
CA ARG A 124 1.23 0.30 -0.67
C ARG A 124 -0.04 0.61 -1.43
N MET A 125 -0.11 1.85 -1.93
CA MET A 125 -1.16 2.33 -2.83
C MET A 125 -0.58 2.45 -4.24
N HIS A 126 -1.35 2.05 -5.25
CA HIS A 126 -0.96 2.13 -6.66
C HIS A 126 -2.20 2.22 -7.55
N ARG A 127 -2.05 2.63 -8.81
CA ARG A 127 -3.18 2.61 -9.75
C ARG A 127 -3.67 1.18 -9.94
N CYS A 128 -4.99 1.01 -9.87
CA CYS A 128 -5.62 -0.29 -9.87
C CYS A 128 -5.34 -1.07 -11.16
N GLN A 129 -5.08 -2.37 -11.02
CA GLN A 129 -4.81 -3.29 -12.11
C GLN A 129 -6.03 -4.13 -12.51
N PHE A 130 -7.20 -3.92 -11.89
CA PHE A 130 -8.45 -4.61 -12.23
C PHE A 130 -8.29 -6.15 -12.23
N ASP A 131 -7.83 -6.71 -11.10
CA ASP A 131 -7.46 -8.12 -10.99
C ASP A 131 -8.66 -9.06 -11.08
N ASN A 132 -9.87 -8.60 -10.78
CA ASN A 132 -11.11 -9.31 -11.07
C ASN A 132 -11.34 -9.59 -12.57
N LEU A 133 -10.66 -8.86 -13.44
CA LEU A 133 -10.68 -9.08 -14.89
C LEU A 133 -9.58 -10.02 -15.37
N ALA A 134 -8.70 -10.48 -14.48
CA ALA A 134 -7.64 -11.43 -14.81
C ALA A 134 -8.18 -12.87 -14.87
N VAL A 135 -9.20 -13.06 -15.72
CA VAL A 135 -9.88 -14.32 -16.04
C VAL A 135 -9.91 -14.49 -17.55
N ASP A 136 -9.98 -15.73 -18.02
CA ASP A 136 -9.95 -16.07 -19.44
C ASP A 136 -11.05 -15.34 -20.22
N GLY A 137 -10.68 -14.71 -21.34
CA GLY A 137 -11.60 -14.02 -22.25
C GLY A 137 -11.91 -12.58 -21.87
N ARG A 138 -11.25 -12.01 -20.86
CA ARG A 138 -11.40 -10.60 -20.43
C ARG A 138 -10.11 -9.78 -20.49
N GLU A 139 -9.08 -10.31 -21.14
CA GLU A 139 -7.76 -9.71 -21.24
C GLU A 139 -7.80 -8.34 -21.91
N GLU A 140 -8.53 -8.22 -23.02
CA GLU A 140 -8.68 -6.95 -23.74
C GLU A 140 -9.45 -5.90 -22.92
N GLU A 141 -10.51 -6.32 -22.22
CA GLU A 141 -11.27 -5.43 -21.33
C GLU A 141 -10.40 -4.94 -20.18
N ARG A 142 -9.61 -5.84 -19.58
CA ARG A 142 -8.65 -5.52 -18.51
C ARG A 142 -7.62 -4.53 -19.00
N ALA A 143 -6.98 -4.82 -20.13
CA ALA A 143 -5.98 -3.94 -20.73
C ALA A 143 -6.54 -2.55 -20.99
N ARG A 144 -7.73 -2.45 -21.60
CA ARG A 144 -8.41 -1.16 -21.85
C ARG A 144 -8.68 -0.39 -20.57
N LYS A 145 -9.13 -1.06 -19.50
CA LYS A 145 -9.38 -0.41 -18.21
C LYS A 145 -8.11 0.06 -17.52
N ILE A 146 -7.04 -0.74 -17.56
CA ILE A 146 -5.72 -0.35 -17.04
C ILE A 146 -5.20 0.88 -17.80
N GLU A 147 -5.21 0.84 -19.12
CA GLU A 147 -4.75 1.93 -19.98
C GLU A 147 -5.55 3.21 -19.71
N ALA A 148 -6.89 3.13 -19.73
CA ALA A 148 -7.75 4.27 -19.44
C ALA A 148 -7.52 4.84 -18.02
N ASN A 149 -7.22 4.01 -17.03
CA ASN A 149 -6.94 4.46 -15.68
C ASN A 149 -5.54 5.07 -15.52
N ASN A 150 -4.54 4.53 -16.22
CA ASN A 150 -3.16 5.04 -16.21
C ASN A 150 -3.03 6.36 -17.00
N ALA A 151 -3.84 6.56 -18.04
CA ALA A 151 -3.84 7.77 -18.85
C ALA A 151 -4.38 9.01 -18.10
N LYS A 152 -5.08 8.83 -16.97
CA LYS A 152 -5.64 9.94 -16.20
C LYS A 152 -4.54 10.81 -15.59
N PRO A 153 -4.67 12.14 -15.69
CA PRO A 153 -3.69 13.05 -15.12
C PRO A 153 -3.63 12.92 -13.60
N LEU A 154 -2.47 13.24 -13.02
CA LEU A 154 -2.28 13.18 -11.58
C LEU A 154 -3.32 14.05 -10.85
N GLY A 155 -3.95 13.50 -9.82
CA GLY A 155 -5.00 14.17 -9.06
C GLY A 155 -6.39 14.10 -9.69
N ASP A 156 -6.57 13.42 -10.83
CA ASP A 156 -7.91 13.18 -11.38
C ASP A 156 -8.75 12.34 -10.39
N PRO A 157 -9.93 12.83 -9.96
CA PRO A 157 -10.74 12.17 -8.94
C PRO A 157 -11.33 10.83 -9.40
N SER A 158 -11.34 10.55 -10.70
CA SER A 158 -11.82 9.29 -11.26
C SER A 158 -10.75 8.20 -11.29
N ILE A 159 -9.49 8.47 -10.92
CA ILE A 159 -8.46 7.42 -10.79
C ILE A 159 -8.94 6.38 -9.79
N VAL A 160 -8.94 5.12 -10.24
CA VAL A 160 -9.18 3.97 -9.37
C VAL A 160 -7.84 3.55 -8.80
N TRP A 161 -7.67 3.72 -7.49
CA TRP A 161 -6.49 3.27 -6.76
C TRP A 161 -6.70 1.85 -6.23
N SER A 162 -5.62 1.17 -5.85
CA SER A 162 -5.63 -0.14 -5.23
C SER A 162 -4.62 -0.18 -4.09
N ILE A 163 -5.00 -0.86 -3.02
CA ILE A 163 -4.19 -1.06 -1.82
C ILE A 163 -3.79 -2.53 -1.73
N GLY A 164 -2.51 -2.78 -1.52
CA GLY A 164 -1.96 -4.11 -1.25
C GLY A 164 -1.11 -4.07 0.01
N ASN A 165 -1.21 -5.11 0.83
CA ASN A 165 -0.49 -5.15 2.10
C ASN A 165 -0.15 -6.58 2.55
N TYR A 166 0.83 -6.67 3.45
CA TYR A 166 1.09 -7.87 4.25
C TYR A 166 1.72 -7.47 5.58
N LEU A 167 1.64 -8.37 6.56
CA LEU A 167 2.16 -8.17 7.89
C LEU A 167 2.88 -9.44 8.36
N ALA A 168 3.93 -9.29 9.16
CA ALA A 168 4.62 -10.38 9.83
C ALA A 168 3.63 -11.19 10.68
N PRO A 169 3.71 -12.54 10.68
CA PRO A 169 2.80 -13.38 11.46
C PRO A 169 2.75 -13.07 12.95
N SER A 170 3.87 -12.62 13.53
CA SER A 170 3.96 -12.17 14.93
C SER A 170 3.00 -11.04 15.28
N HIS A 171 2.56 -10.27 14.28
CA HIS A 171 1.73 -9.07 14.44
C HIS A 171 0.30 -9.26 13.94
N HIS A 172 -0.06 -10.47 13.52
CA HIS A 172 -1.42 -10.79 13.07
C HIS A 172 -2.44 -10.71 14.21
N ARG A 173 -3.70 -10.44 13.86
CA ARG A 173 -4.87 -10.43 14.78
C ARG A 173 -4.82 -9.36 15.89
N GLN A 174 -3.94 -8.38 15.78
CA GLN A 174 -3.81 -7.28 16.75
C GLN A 174 -4.50 -5.98 16.28
N GLY A 175 -5.14 -5.97 15.10
CA GLY A 175 -5.76 -4.76 14.53
C GLY A 175 -4.79 -3.83 13.79
N ILE A 176 -3.48 -4.10 13.87
CA ILE A 176 -2.41 -3.28 13.27
C ILE A 176 -2.66 -2.99 11.78
N MET A 177 -2.91 -4.01 10.95
CA MET A 177 -3.11 -3.78 9.51
C MET A 177 -4.35 -2.93 9.20
N GLY A 178 -5.40 -3.05 10.00
CA GLY A 178 -6.59 -2.19 9.89
C GLY A 178 -6.25 -0.72 10.14
N ALA A 179 -5.48 -0.46 11.20
CA ALA A 179 -5.01 0.89 11.54
C ALA A 179 -4.01 1.45 10.51
N VAL A 180 -3.11 0.60 9.97
CA VAL A 180 -2.20 0.97 8.88
C VAL A 180 -2.98 1.37 7.62
N CYS A 181 -3.93 0.54 7.18
CA CYS A 181 -4.75 0.86 6.00
C CYS A 181 -5.50 2.18 6.19
N ASN A 182 -6.13 2.39 7.35
CA ASN A 182 -6.81 3.63 7.68
C ASN A 182 -5.87 4.84 7.58
N ALA A 183 -4.72 4.76 8.23
CA ALA A 183 -3.76 5.85 8.27
C ALA A 183 -3.23 6.19 6.87
N VAL A 184 -2.84 5.20 6.06
CA VAL A 184 -2.37 5.42 4.69
C VAL A 184 -3.46 6.03 3.82
N MET A 185 -4.71 5.54 3.93
CA MET A 185 -5.83 6.07 3.16
C MET A 185 -6.11 7.54 3.51
N HIS A 186 -6.33 7.84 4.78
CA HIS A 186 -6.84 9.15 5.20
C HIS A 186 -5.75 10.19 5.42
N SER A 187 -4.52 9.78 5.74
CA SER A 187 -3.40 10.70 5.91
C SER A 187 -2.68 10.97 4.59
N TRP A 188 -2.70 10.04 3.63
CA TRP A 188 -1.98 10.21 2.38
C TRP A 188 -2.85 10.06 1.14
N ALA A 189 -3.47 8.91 0.90
CA ALA A 189 -4.11 8.63 -0.39
C ALA A 189 -5.23 9.63 -0.74
N VAL A 190 -6.12 9.93 0.21
CA VAL A 190 -7.19 10.90 0.01
C VAL A 190 -6.65 12.33 -0.18
N PRO A 191 -5.87 12.91 0.76
CA PRO A 191 -5.45 14.32 0.63
C PRO A 191 -4.32 14.55 -0.37
N ARG A 192 -3.43 13.55 -0.59
CA ARG A 192 -2.22 13.70 -1.40
C ARG A 192 -2.27 13.00 -2.74
N MET A 193 -3.09 11.98 -2.91
CA MET A 193 -3.26 11.30 -4.22
C MET A 193 -4.63 11.62 -4.86
N ASN A 194 -5.44 12.45 -4.19
CA ASN A 194 -6.84 12.70 -4.52
C ASN A 194 -7.69 11.43 -4.69
N ALA A 195 -7.39 10.38 -3.92
CA ALA A 195 -8.08 9.12 -4.04
C ALA A 195 -9.56 9.26 -3.64
N LYS A 196 -10.47 9.16 -4.63
CA LYS A 196 -11.92 9.11 -4.40
C LYS A 196 -12.52 7.71 -4.57
N ILE A 197 -11.80 6.84 -5.28
CA ILE A 197 -12.25 5.48 -5.60
C ILE A 197 -11.07 4.54 -5.38
N MET A 198 -11.30 3.48 -4.61
CA MET A 198 -10.34 2.39 -4.44
C MET A 198 -11.00 1.05 -4.73
N GLU A 199 -10.25 0.16 -5.37
CA GLU A 199 -10.62 -1.23 -5.59
C GLU A 199 -9.46 -2.14 -5.14
N THR A 200 -9.77 -3.09 -4.27
CA THR A 200 -8.81 -4.04 -3.73
C THR A 200 -9.39 -5.45 -3.76
N TYR A 201 -8.52 -6.43 -3.54
CA TYR A 201 -8.83 -7.83 -3.75
C TYR A 201 -8.35 -8.67 -2.58
N ALA A 202 -9.12 -9.69 -2.24
CA ALA A 202 -8.75 -10.72 -1.28
C ALA A 202 -9.22 -12.06 -1.80
N TYR A 203 -8.43 -13.12 -1.60
CA TYR A 203 -8.93 -14.47 -1.87
C TYR A 203 -10.12 -14.79 -0.97
N THR A 204 -11.05 -15.59 -1.48
CA THR A 204 -12.32 -15.87 -0.79
C THR A 204 -12.11 -16.53 0.58
N GLU A 205 -11.00 -17.23 0.75
CA GLU A 205 -10.58 -17.89 1.97
C GLU A 205 -9.81 -16.96 2.92
N ASN A 206 -9.31 -15.81 2.44
CA ASN A 206 -8.56 -14.82 3.22
C ASN A 206 -9.49 -13.89 4.01
N ARG A 207 -10.17 -14.45 5.01
CA ARG A 207 -11.07 -13.68 5.90
C ARG A 207 -10.35 -12.56 6.66
N GLY A 208 -9.04 -12.66 6.85
CA GLY A 208 -8.24 -11.62 7.50
C GLY A 208 -8.23 -10.32 6.70
N SER A 209 -7.93 -10.41 5.40
CA SER A 209 -7.89 -9.24 4.51
C SER A 209 -9.29 -8.68 4.25
N LEU A 210 -10.29 -9.55 4.05
CA LEU A 210 -11.69 -9.13 3.93
C LEU A 210 -12.09 -8.21 5.10
N ARG A 211 -11.86 -8.65 6.34
CA ARG A 211 -12.20 -7.85 7.53
C ARG A 211 -11.38 -6.58 7.69
N VAL A 212 -10.13 -6.54 7.20
CA VAL A 212 -9.32 -5.32 7.19
C VAL A 212 -9.99 -4.27 6.31
N PHE A 213 -10.42 -4.66 5.11
CA PHE A 213 -11.04 -3.74 4.15
C PHE A 213 -12.45 -3.32 4.57
N GLU A 214 -13.30 -4.24 5.04
CA GLU A 214 -14.64 -3.92 5.56
C GLU A 214 -14.58 -2.88 6.69
N LYS A 215 -13.65 -3.04 7.64
CA LYS A 215 -13.45 -2.07 8.73
C LYS A 215 -12.96 -0.70 8.27
N ASN A 216 -12.41 -0.62 7.07
CA ASN A 216 -11.97 0.62 6.43
C ASN A 216 -13.01 1.14 5.41
N GLY A 217 -14.26 0.68 5.51
CA GLY A 217 -15.37 1.18 4.71
C GLY A 217 -15.41 0.64 3.28
N PHE A 218 -14.64 -0.41 2.96
CA PHE A 218 -14.81 -1.08 1.68
C PHE A 218 -16.05 -1.97 1.71
N GLU A 219 -16.79 -1.97 0.62
CA GLU A 219 -17.93 -2.83 0.39
C GLU A 219 -17.55 -3.95 -0.58
N LEU A 220 -18.04 -5.18 -0.33
CA LEU A 220 -17.92 -6.28 -1.28
C LEU A 220 -18.84 -6.01 -2.48
N VAL A 221 -18.27 -5.91 -3.68
CA VAL A 221 -19.03 -5.58 -4.91
C VAL A 221 -19.11 -6.73 -5.90
N GLU A 222 -18.23 -7.72 -5.82
CA GLU A 222 -18.21 -8.89 -6.68
C GLU A 222 -17.50 -10.05 -5.98
N THR A 223 -18.00 -11.26 -6.22
CA THR A 223 -17.36 -12.51 -5.82
C THR A 223 -17.17 -13.37 -7.06
N LEU A 224 -15.94 -13.78 -7.31
CA LEU A 224 -15.60 -14.79 -8.31
C LEU A 224 -15.26 -16.07 -7.56
N ASP A 225 -16.11 -17.09 -7.64
CA ASP A 225 -15.86 -18.38 -6.98
C ASP A 225 -14.64 -19.08 -7.58
N GLU A 226 -14.46 -18.94 -8.89
CA GLU A 226 -13.31 -19.44 -9.64
C GLU A 226 -12.64 -18.28 -10.40
N TRP A 227 -11.57 -17.74 -9.83
CA TRP A 227 -10.77 -16.69 -10.47
C TRP A 227 -9.67 -17.31 -11.33
N ARG A 228 -8.56 -17.73 -10.71
CA ARG A 228 -7.44 -18.38 -11.43
C ARG A 228 -6.56 -19.20 -10.50
N GLU A 229 -5.64 -19.93 -11.10
CA GLU A 229 -4.61 -20.64 -10.35
C GLU A 229 -3.52 -19.68 -9.87
N VAL A 230 -3.23 -19.71 -8.58
CA VAL A 230 -2.11 -19.01 -7.96
C VAL A 230 -1.31 -20.02 -7.14
N LYS A 231 -0.02 -20.17 -7.47
CA LYS A 231 0.90 -21.09 -6.77
C LYS A 231 0.33 -22.52 -6.68
N GLY A 232 -0.22 -23.03 -7.78
CA GLY A 232 -0.77 -24.38 -7.86
C GLY A 232 -2.16 -24.57 -7.22
N VAL A 233 -2.82 -23.49 -6.77
CA VAL A 233 -4.14 -23.55 -6.14
C VAL A 233 -5.13 -22.67 -6.90
N LYS A 234 -6.24 -23.26 -7.34
CA LYS A 234 -7.38 -22.50 -7.88
C LYS A 234 -7.98 -21.66 -6.75
N ARG A 235 -8.04 -20.34 -6.93
CA ARG A 235 -8.54 -19.38 -5.95
C ARG A 235 -9.86 -18.77 -6.40
N GLY A 236 -10.71 -18.43 -5.44
CA GLY A 236 -11.74 -17.41 -5.62
C GLY A 236 -11.20 -16.01 -5.31
N LEU A 237 -11.92 -14.97 -5.75
CA LEU A 237 -11.56 -13.58 -5.51
C LEU A 237 -12.77 -12.76 -5.05
N TYR A 238 -12.61 -12.04 -3.95
CA TYR A 238 -13.47 -10.91 -3.59
C TYR A 238 -12.94 -9.64 -4.21
N THR A 239 -13.82 -8.88 -4.86
CA THR A 239 -13.58 -7.50 -5.27
C THR A 239 -14.25 -6.58 -4.26
N LEU A 240 -13.45 -5.73 -3.63
CA LEU A 240 -13.90 -4.78 -2.62
C LEU A 240 -13.70 -3.36 -3.12
N ARG A 241 -14.70 -2.50 -2.93
CA ARG A 241 -14.66 -1.12 -3.40
C ARG A 241 -14.92 -0.15 -2.25
N TRP A 242 -14.11 0.89 -2.20
CA TRP A 242 -14.33 2.05 -1.35
C TRP A 242 -14.54 3.28 -2.22
N ARG A 243 -15.47 4.15 -1.81
CA ARG A 243 -15.70 5.46 -2.40
C ARG A 243 -15.67 6.50 -1.30
N GLN A 244 -15.04 7.64 -1.56
CA GLN A 244 -15.18 8.76 -0.66
C GLN A 244 -16.64 9.23 -0.70
N GLU A 245 -17.31 9.20 0.46
CA GLU A 245 -18.62 9.83 0.59
C GLU A 245 -18.49 11.32 0.22
N ALA A 246 -19.45 11.84 -0.53
CA ALA A 246 -19.50 13.27 -0.78
C ALA A 246 -19.62 13.97 0.57
N GLU A 247 -18.74 14.93 0.85
CA GLU A 247 -18.96 15.84 1.98
C GLU A 247 -20.33 16.48 1.76
N VAL A 248 -21.28 16.17 2.64
CA VAL A 248 -22.56 16.88 2.70
C VAL A 248 -22.18 18.29 3.14
N ALA A 249 -22.18 19.21 2.19
CA ALA A 249 -21.87 20.62 2.39
C ALA A 249 -22.85 21.29 3.36
#